data_AF-A0A7S3FCH0-F1
#
_entry.id   AF-A0A7S3FCH0-F1
#
_cell.length_a   1.000
_cell.length_b   1.000
_cell.length_c   1.000
_cell.angle_alpha   90.00
_cell.angle_beta   90.00
_cell.angle_gamma   90.00
#
_symmetry.space_group_name_H-M   'P 1'
#
loop_
_entity.id
_entity.type
_entity.pdbx_description
1 polymer ?
#
loop_
_entity_poly.entity_id
_entity_poly.type
_entity_poly.pdbx_seq_one_letter_code
_entity_poly.pdbx_strand_id
1 'polypeptide(L)'
;MQNGWALQSGTSHFLGQNFARAFDVSFQTADNTQELVWATSWGVSTRLIGALVMTHSDDKGLVLPPKVAPSQVVVVPISPKGPDKAPEEHAALMEYINGAVAEMRAAGVRVHVDTRFRLKPGNKFYEWERKGVPLRMEAGPRDVASGTMLCARRFGGDGEKFKLEVGEGLGAAVAAQLSDMQAELLAAAEERLADGTTEVDTYADMEQALAGSDGSSAPGFFLVPWCDDAEAEANIKTKTKATIRCYPLTEQHRAEGKTCFYSGKPATHMALFARAF
;
A
#
# COMPACT_ATOMS: atom_id res chain seq x y z
N MET A 1 0.09 -6.50 -7.90
CA MET A 1 -0.70 -5.26 -8.07
C MET A 1 -2.16 -5.60 -8.30
N GLN A 2 -3.08 -4.63 -8.27
CA GLN A 2 -4.50 -4.87 -8.61
C GLN A 2 -4.68 -5.48 -10.01
N ASN A 3 -3.86 -5.09 -10.99
CA ASN A 3 -3.87 -5.67 -12.33
C ASN A 3 -3.07 -6.99 -12.43
N GLY A 4 -2.64 -7.58 -11.32
CA GLY A 4 -1.90 -8.85 -11.25
C GLY A 4 -0.45 -8.81 -11.73
N TRP A 5 0.08 -7.66 -12.19
CA TRP A 5 1.49 -7.54 -12.52
C TRP A 5 2.35 -7.49 -11.24
N ALA A 6 3.52 -8.14 -11.30
CA ALA A 6 4.51 -8.10 -10.23
C ALA A 6 5.36 -6.84 -10.30
N LEU A 7 5.79 -6.36 -9.13
CA LEU A 7 6.69 -5.21 -9.02
C LEU A 7 7.74 -5.51 -7.97
N GLN A 8 9.02 -5.27 -8.30
CA GLN A 8 10.09 -5.31 -7.31
C GLN A 8 10.03 -4.06 -6.43
N SER A 9 9.69 -4.25 -5.15
CA SER A 9 9.53 -3.18 -4.17
C SER A 9 10.85 -2.70 -3.56
N GLY A 10 11.87 -3.56 -3.55
CA GLY A 10 13.19 -3.26 -3.00
C GLY A 10 14.18 -4.38 -3.28
N THR A 11 15.43 -4.16 -2.89
CA THR A 11 16.48 -5.18 -2.99
C THR A 11 17.48 -5.09 -1.85
N SER A 12 18.04 -6.23 -1.48
CA SER A 12 19.19 -6.34 -0.59
C SER A 12 20.12 -7.40 -1.17
N HIS A 13 21.38 -7.03 -1.33
CA HIS A 13 22.41 -7.81 -1.98
C HIS A 13 23.52 -8.13 -0.99
N PHE A 14 23.84 -9.41 -0.88
CA PHE A 14 25.13 -9.84 -0.37
C PHE A 14 26.14 -9.81 -1.52
N LEU A 15 27.04 -8.84 -1.51
CA LEU A 15 28.00 -8.60 -2.59
C LEU A 15 29.25 -9.48 -2.46
N GLY A 16 29.38 -10.18 -1.33
CA GLY A 16 30.57 -10.93 -0.98
C GLY A 16 31.79 -10.01 -0.92
N GLN A 17 32.89 -10.45 -1.51
CA GLN A 17 34.13 -9.69 -1.61
C GLN A 17 34.44 -9.23 -3.04
N ASN A 18 33.46 -9.29 -3.97
CA ASN A 18 33.71 -8.95 -5.38
C ASN A 18 34.09 -7.48 -5.55
N PHE A 19 33.39 -6.57 -4.88
CA PHE A 19 33.72 -5.15 -4.87
C PHE A 19 35.00 -4.86 -4.08
N ALA A 20 35.21 -5.56 -2.96
CA ALA A 20 36.43 -5.42 -2.19
C ALA A 20 37.67 -5.74 -3.03
N ARG A 21 37.62 -6.80 -3.86
CA ARG A 21 38.67 -7.14 -4.84
C ARG A 21 38.84 -6.08 -5.93
N ALA A 22 37.74 -5.57 -6.47
CA ALA A 22 37.80 -4.63 -7.60
C ALA A 22 38.32 -3.24 -7.22
N PHE A 23 38.17 -2.84 -5.94
CA PHE A 23 38.53 -1.51 -5.43
C PHE A 23 39.59 -1.55 -4.33
N ASP A 24 40.27 -2.68 -4.16
CA ASP A 24 41.33 -2.89 -3.14
C ASP A 24 40.91 -2.51 -1.70
N VAL A 25 39.66 -2.81 -1.34
CA VAL A 25 39.10 -2.49 -0.02
C VAL A 25 39.43 -3.60 0.96
N SER A 26 40.38 -3.34 1.85
CA SER A 26 40.89 -4.29 2.84
C SER A 26 41.06 -3.67 4.22
N PHE A 27 41.21 -4.53 5.23
CA PHE A 27 41.49 -4.16 6.61
C PHE A 27 42.55 -5.10 7.21
N GLN A 28 43.22 -4.65 8.27
CA GLN A 28 44.14 -5.48 9.03
C GLN A 28 43.39 -6.16 10.18
N THR A 29 43.55 -7.48 10.31
CA THR A 29 42.95 -8.28 11.38
C THR A 29 43.76 -8.17 12.68
N ALA A 30 43.22 -8.74 13.77
CA ALA A 30 43.92 -8.83 15.05
C ALA A 30 45.24 -9.64 14.97
N ASP A 31 45.33 -10.58 14.03
CA ASP A 31 46.53 -11.39 13.79
C ASP A 31 47.54 -10.70 12.86
N ASN A 32 47.34 -9.40 12.58
CA ASN A 32 48.13 -8.60 11.64
C ASN A 32 48.12 -9.12 10.19
N THR A 33 47.10 -9.89 9.79
CA THR A 33 46.88 -10.28 8.39
C THR A 33 46.01 -9.26 7.68
N GLN A 34 46.17 -9.12 6.36
CA GLN A 34 45.32 -8.24 5.55
C GLN A 34 44.19 -9.05 4.93
N GLU A 35 42.95 -8.64 5.18
CA GLU A 35 41.74 -9.31 4.66
C GLU A 35 40.84 -8.35 3.90
N LEU A 36 40.06 -8.90 2.96
CA LEU A 36 39.08 -8.14 2.18
C LEU A 36 37.77 -7.99 2.94
N VAL A 37 37.15 -6.82 2.83
CA VAL A 37 35.85 -6.56 3.46
C VAL A 37 34.73 -7.38 2.82
N TRP A 38 33.77 -7.82 3.64
CA TRP A 38 32.51 -8.39 3.16
C TRP A 38 31.48 -7.27 2.98
N ALA A 39 30.96 -7.13 1.77
CA ALA A 39 30.09 -6.03 1.41
C ALA A 39 28.63 -6.47 1.22
N THR A 40 27.73 -5.56 1.58
CA THR A 40 26.29 -5.64 1.32
C THR A 40 25.80 -4.31 0.77
N SER A 41 24.77 -4.32 -0.07
CA SER A 41 24.06 -3.09 -0.46
C SER A 41 22.57 -3.35 -0.49
N TRP A 42 21.76 -2.32 -0.26
CA TRP A 42 20.31 -2.42 -0.34
C TRP A 42 19.73 -1.09 -0.82
N GLY A 43 18.52 -1.16 -1.36
CA GLY A 43 17.88 0.03 -1.91
C GLY A 43 16.39 -0.14 -2.11
N VAL A 44 15.70 0.98 -1.95
CA VAL A 44 14.31 1.21 -2.34
C VAL A 44 14.24 2.53 -3.08
N SER A 45 13.19 2.75 -3.86
CA SER A 45 13.00 4.00 -4.60
C SER A 45 11.56 4.50 -4.51
N THR A 46 11.28 5.63 -5.15
CA THR A 46 9.93 6.21 -5.28
C THR A 46 8.94 5.26 -5.97
N ARG A 47 9.42 4.17 -6.58
CA ARG A 47 8.59 3.04 -7.03
C ARG A 47 7.65 2.52 -5.95
N LEU A 48 8.02 2.61 -4.66
CA LEU A 48 7.14 2.27 -3.53
C LEU A 48 5.89 3.15 -3.45
N ILE A 49 5.99 4.42 -3.84
CA ILE A 49 4.83 5.33 -3.88
C ILE A 49 3.88 4.88 -5.00
N GLY A 50 4.42 4.56 -6.18
CA GLY A 50 3.63 3.97 -7.27
C GLY A 50 2.94 2.67 -6.84
N ALA A 51 3.64 1.81 -6.11
CA ALA A 51 3.08 0.56 -5.58
C ALA A 51 1.91 0.79 -4.62
N LEU A 52 2.04 1.78 -3.74
CA LEU A 52 0.98 2.16 -2.82
C LEU A 52 -0.26 2.66 -3.57
N VAL A 53 -0.05 3.53 -4.56
CA VAL A 53 -1.14 4.06 -5.39
C VAL A 53 -1.86 2.93 -6.13
N MET A 54 -1.12 2.04 -6.80
CA MET A 54 -1.67 0.94 -7.60
C MET A 54 -2.27 -0.20 -6.77
N THR A 55 -1.94 -0.28 -5.48
CA THR A 55 -2.49 -1.31 -4.59
C THR A 55 -3.83 -0.89 -4.01
N HIS A 56 -3.99 0.38 -3.61
CA HIS A 56 -5.14 0.81 -2.82
C HIS A 56 -6.15 1.69 -3.57
N SER A 57 -5.73 2.43 -4.60
CA SER A 57 -6.61 3.40 -5.27
C SER A 57 -7.79 2.73 -5.96
N ASP A 58 -8.85 3.50 -6.19
CA ASP A 58 -10.09 3.06 -6.82
C ASP A 58 -10.54 4.06 -7.91
N ASP A 59 -11.70 3.82 -8.52
CA ASP A 59 -12.27 4.68 -9.56
C ASP A 59 -12.57 6.12 -9.10
N LYS A 60 -12.67 6.34 -7.78
CA LYS A 60 -12.90 7.66 -7.18
C LYS A 60 -11.60 8.43 -6.96
N GLY A 61 -10.44 7.76 -7.07
CA GLY A 61 -9.11 8.37 -7.01
C GLY A 61 -8.20 7.69 -5.99
N LEU A 62 -7.31 8.47 -5.37
CA LEU A 62 -6.35 7.93 -4.41
C LEU A 62 -7.07 7.36 -3.18
N VAL A 63 -6.52 6.27 -2.64
CA VAL A 63 -6.86 5.77 -1.30
C VAL A 63 -5.54 5.65 -0.55
N LEU A 64 -5.27 6.58 0.37
CA LEU A 64 -4.00 6.63 1.08
C LEU A 64 -4.11 5.92 2.43
N PRO A 65 -3.20 5.00 2.76
CA PRO A 65 -3.09 4.49 4.11
C PRO A 65 -2.83 5.62 5.12
N PRO A 66 -3.53 5.67 6.26
CA PRO A 66 -3.43 6.76 7.23
C PRO A 66 -2.02 7.09 7.72
N LYS A 67 -1.10 6.13 7.77
CA LYS A 67 0.30 6.38 8.18
C LYS A 67 1.07 7.27 7.22
N VAL A 68 0.73 7.29 5.93
CA VAL A 68 1.43 8.06 4.90
C VAL A 68 0.60 9.20 4.31
N ALA A 69 -0.69 9.30 4.64
CA ALA A 69 -1.56 10.35 4.14
C ALA A 69 -1.09 11.74 4.65
N PRO A 70 -0.86 12.75 3.79
CA PRO A 70 -0.46 14.09 4.24
C PRO A 70 -1.46 14.73 5.19
N SER A 71 -2.75 14.62 4.86
CA SER A 71 -3.87 14.88 5.75
C SER A 71 -4.57 13.56 6.03
N GLN A 72 -4.70 13.20 7.29
CA GLN A 72 -5.44 12.00 7.72
C GLN A 72 -6.94 12.30 7.82
N VAL A 73 -7.24 13.50 8.32
CA VAL A 73 -8.61 14.00 8.48
C VAL A 73 -8.77 15.30 7.74
N VAL A 74 -9.86 15.42 6.99
CA VAL A 74 -10.35 16.72 6.52
C VAL A 74 -11.66 17.05 7.20
N VAL A 75 -11.73 18.23 7.83
CA VAL A 75 -12.96 18.77 8.40
C VAL A 75 -13.57 19.75 7.41
N VAL A 76 -14.83 19.52 7.04
CA VAL A 76 -15.59 20.39 6.13
C VAL A 76 -16.73 21.06 6.93
N PRO A 77 -16.62 22.37 7.22
CA PRO A 77 -17.72 23.13 7.81
C PRO A 77 -18.87 23.26 6.80
N ILE A 78 -20.08 22.93 7.24
CA ILE A 78 -21.33 23.03 6.47
C ILE A 78 -22.10 24.25 6.96
N SER A 79 -21.89 25.39 6.29
CA SER A 79 -22.57 26.65 6.58
C SER A 79 -23.42 27.08 5.37
N PRO A 80 -24.73 26.76 5.32
CA PRO A 80 -25.57 27.03 4.15
C PRO A 80 -25.70 28.51 3.81
N LYS A 81 -25.74 29.38 4.84
CA LYS A 81 -25.83 30.84 4.69
C LYS A 81 -24.46 31.49 4.46
N GLY A 82 -23.37 30.82 4.87
CA GLY A 82 -22.01 31.33 4.76
C GLY A 82 -21.67 32.40 5.79
N PRO A 83 -20.38 32.79 5.88
CA PRO A 83 -19.89 33.74 6.89
C PRO A 83 -20.54 35.13 6.75
N ASP A 84 -20.87 35.57 5.53
CA ASP A 84 -21.38 36.92 5.30
C ASP A 84 -22.87 37.07 5.70
N LYS A 85 -23.68 36.02 5.53
CA LYS A 85 -25.14 36.08 5.78
C LYS A 85 -25.55 35.58 7.17
N ALA A 86 -24.67 34.86 7.86
CA ALA A 86 -24.93 34.34 9.21
C ALA A 86 -23.63 34.32 10.05
N PRO A 87 -23.05 35.49 10.36
CA PRO A 87 -21.73 35.58 11.00
C PRO A 87 -21.67 34.95 12.39
N GLU A 88 -22.71 35.08 13.21
CA GLU A 88 -22.76 34.51 14.56
C GLU A 88 -22.84 32.97 14.53
N GLU A 89 -23.75 32.42 13.73
CA GLU A 89 -23.89 30.97 13.51
C GLU A 89 -22.60 30.36 12.94
N HIS A 90 -21.94 31.11 12.05
CA HIS A 90 -20.65 30.73 11.49
C HIS A 90 -19.53 30.71 12.54
N ALA A 91 -19.46 31.75 13.38
CA ALA A 91 -18.47 31.83 14.44
C ALA A 91 -18.61 30.66 15.43
N ALA A 92 -19.83 30.34 15.86
CA ALA A 92 -20.10 29.21 16.75
C ALA A 92 -19.71 27.86 16.11
N LEU A 93 -20.01 27.67 14.82
CA LEU A 93 -19.58 26.47 14.09
C LEU A 93 -18.05 26.36 14.03
N MET A 94 -17.35 27.46 13.76
CA MET A 94 -15.90 27.44 13.67
C MET A 94 -15.23 27.23 15.03
N GLU A 95 -15.80 27.78 16.12
CA GLU A 95 -15.34 27.52 17.48
C GLU A 95 -15.44 26.04 17.84
N TYR A 96 -16.59 25.42 17.56
CA TYR A 96 -16.81 23.99 17.73
C TYR A 96 -15.79 23.14 16.96
N ILE A 97 -15.57 23.47 15.68
CA ILE A 97 -14.58 22.78 14.84
C ILE A 97 -13.16 22.98 15.37
N ASN A 98 -12.81 24.18 15.83
CA ASN A 98 -11.48 24.47 16.36
C ASN A 98 -11.19 23.65 17.63
N GLY A 99 -12.18 23.49 18.51
CA GLY A 99 -12.07 22.59 19.67
C GLY A 99 -11.82 21.14 19.25
N ALA A 100 -12.63 20.61 18.33
CA ALA A 100 -12.45 19.26 17.80
C ALA A 100 -11.08 19.05 17.14
N VAL A 101 -10.61 20.04 16.38
CA VAL A 101 -9.29 20.02 15.73
C VAL A 101 -8.16 20.04 16.75
N ALA A 102 -8.29 20.79 17.84
CA ALA A 102 -7.30 20.82 18.92
C ALA A 102 -7.17 19.45 19.59
N GLU A 103 -8.30 18.80 19.92
CA GLU A 103 -8.34 17.45 20.49
C GLU A 103 -7.67 16.42 19.56
N MET A 104 -8.02 16.42 18.27
CA MET A 104 -7.43 15.51 17.30
C MET A 104 -5.92 15.75 17.13
N ARG A 105 -5.48 17.00 17.07
CA ARG A 105 -4.05 17.33 16.96
C ARG A 105 -3.26 16.98 18.22
N ALA A 106 -3.87 17.12 19.39
CA ALA A 106 -3.27 16.68 20.66
C ALA A 106 -3.02 15.16 20.66
N ALA A 107 -3.89 14.38 19.98
CA ALA A 107 -3.69 12.96 19.74
C ALA A 107 -2.75 12.63 18.55
N GLY A 108 -2.07 13.61 17.96
CA GLY A 108 -1.12 13.42 16.87
C GLY A 108 -1.74 13.26 15.47
N VAL A 109 -3.05 13.53 15.32
CA VAL A 109 -3.74 13.40 14.04
C VAL A 109 -3.47 14.61 13.13
N ARG A 110 -3.15 14.34 11.86
CA ARG A 110 -2.95 15.38 10.84
C ARG A 110 -4.29 15.83 10.27
N VAL A 111 -4.78 16.98 10.75
CA VAL A 111 -6.09 17.54 10.39
C VAL A 111 -5.98 18.78 9.51
N HIS A 112 -6.74 18.82 8.43
CA HIS A 112 -6.98 19.99 7.58
C HIS A 112 -8.43 20.47 7.68
N VAL A 113 -8.67 21.78 7.75
CA VAL A 113 -10.03 22.35 7.75
C VAL A 113 -10.27 23.09 6.44
N ASP A 114 -11.27 22.69 5.67
CA ASP A 114 -11.57 23.30 4.38
C ASP A 114 -12.54 24.49 4.51
N THR A 115 -11.95 25.66 4.74
CA THR A 115 -12.66 26.93 4.91
C THR A 115 -12.98 27.65 3.59
N ARG A 116 -12.90 26.98 2.43
CA ARG A 116 -13.28 27.57 1.13
C ARG A 116 -14.80 27.67 0.99
N PHE A 117 -15.44 28.58 1.73
CA PHE A 117 -16.91 28.69 1.83
C PHE A 117 -17.62 29.05 0.52
N ARG A 118 -16.89 29.54 -0.48
CA ARG A 118 -17.41 29.79 -1.84
C ARG A 118 -17.69 28.50 -2.62
N LEU A 119 -17.11 27.37 -2.21
CA LEU A 119 -17.34 26.06 -2.83
C LEU A 119 -18.49 25.33 -2.14
N LYS A 120 -19.36 24.71 -2.95
CA LYS A 120 -20.41 23.81 -2.44
C LYS A 120 -19.76 22.62 -1.72
N PRO A 121 -20.35 22.11 -0.62
CA PRO A 121 -19.82 20.96 0.11
C PRO A 121 -19.53 19.74 -0.77
N GLY A 122 -20.44 19.40 -1.69
CA GLY A 122 -20.24 18.27 -2.61
C GLY A 122 -18.96 18.39 -3.45
N ASN A 123 -18.58 19.60 -3.89
CA ASN A 123 -17.34 19.81 -4.63
C ASN A 123 -16.12 19.57 -3.75
N LYS A 124 -16.18 19.98 -2.48
CA LYS A 124 -15.12 19.72 -1.50
C LYS A 124 -15.01 18.22 -1.24
N PHE A 125 -16.13 17.54 -1.06
CA PHE A 125 -16.18 16.10 -0.80
C PHE A 125 -15.48 15.32 -1.91
N TYR A 126 -15.87 15.61 -3.16
CA TYR A 126 -15.25 15.01 -4.34
C TYR A 126 -13.74 15.29 -4.43
N GLU A 127 -13.31 16.54 -4.19
CA GLU A 127 -11.89 16.89 -4.23
C GLU A 127 -11.07 16.11 -3.20
N TRP A 128 -11.55 16.03 -1.96
CA TRP A 128 -10.84 15.34 -0.88
C TRP A 128 -10.87 13.82 -0.98
N GLU A 129 -11.96 13.28 -1.51
CA GLU A 129 -12.07 11.87 -1.87
C GLU A 129 -11.05 11.52 -2.96
N ARG A 130 -10.99 12.32 -4.03
CA ARG A 130 -10.01 12.11 -5.10
C ARG A 130 -8.55 12.22 -4.64
N LYS A 131 -8.27 13.09 -3.66
CA LYS A 131 -6.97 13.22 -3.00
C LYS A 131 -6.64 12.08 -2.03
N GLY A 132 -7.61 11.24 -1.70
CA GLY A 132 -7.43 10.07 -0.84
C GLY A 132 -7.24 10.37 0.63
N VAL A 133 -7.82 11.46 1.13
CA VAL A 133 -7.83 11.73 2.58
C VAL A 133 -8.63 10.62 3.26
N PRO A 134 -8.04 9.88 4.22
CA PRO A 134 -8.69 8.73 4.84
C PRO A 134 -10.05 9.03 5.46
N LEU A 135 -10.15 10.07 6.28
CA LEU A 135 -11.38 10.38 7.00
C LEU A 135 -11.85 11.79 6.67
N ARG A 136 -13.08 11.92 6.21
CA ARG A 136 -13.76 13.21 6.12
C ARG A 136 -14.68 13.37 7.31
N MET A 137 -14.59 14.50 7.98
CA MET A 137 -15.52 14.90 9.04
C MET A 137 -16.29 16.14 8.61
N GLU A 138 -17.57 16.17 8.92
CA GLU A 138 -18.51 17.22 8.54
C GLU A 138 -19.18 17.75 9.81
N ALA A 139 -19.32 19.07 9.90
CA ALA A 139 -20.06 19.71 10.97
C ALA A 139 -20.91 20.84 10.39
N GLY A 140 -22.21 20.78 10.61
CA GLY A 140 -23.13 21.89 10.42
C GLY A 140 -23.85 22.27 11.72
N PRO A 141 -24.78 23.23 11.67
CA PRO A 141 -25.50 23.73 12.84
C PRO A 141 -26.23 22.63 13.64
N ARG A 142 -26.74 21.61 12.95
CA ARG A 142 -27.41 20.45 13.58
C ARG A 142 -26.43 19.57 14.36
N ASP A 143 -25.23 19.40 13.82
CA ASP A 143 -24.19 18.56 14.42
C ASP A 143 -23.64 19.24 15.68
N VAL A 144 -23.43 20.56 15.63
CA VAL A 144 -23.08 21.41 16.79
C VAL A 144 -24.13 21.28 17.89
N ALA A 145 -25.42 21.41 17.55
CA ALA A 145 -26.50 21.28 18.54
C ALA A 145 -26.59 19.89 19.18
N SER A 146 -26.14 18.85 18.46
CA SER A 146 -26.12 17.47 18.94
C SER A 146 -24.80 17.03 19.60
N GLY A 147 -23.77 17.88 19.58
CA GLY A 147 -22.42 17.52 20.06
C GLY A 147 -21.75 16.39 19.26
N THR A 148 -22.08 16.23 17.97
CA THR A 148 -21.47 15.20 17.12
C THR A 148 -20.82 15.77 15.86
N MET A 149 -20.08 14.94 15.14
CA MET A 149 -19.64 15.19 13.76
C MET A 149 -19.93 13.96 12.90
N LEU A 150 -20.42 14.19 11.68
CA LEU A 150 -20.60 13.12 10.70
C LEU A 150 -19.24 12.79 10.08
N CYS A 151 -18.84 11.53 10.19
CA CYS A 151 -17.61 11.00 9.66
C CYS A 151 -17.92 10.13 8.44
N ALA A 152 -17.08 10.21 7.41
CA ALA A 152 -17.16 9.38 6.22
C ALA A 152 -15.77 8.83 5.90
N ARG A 153 -15.65 7.50 5.84
CA ARG A 153 -14.40 6.83 5.44
C ARG A 153 -14.17 7.01 3.94
N ARG A 154 -12.90 7.04 3.53
CA ARG A 154 -12.50 7.13 2.11
C ARG A 154 -12.86 5.87 1.32
N PHE A 155 -12.78 4.71 1.93
CA PHE A 155 -13.03 3.41 1.31
C PHE A 155 -14.04 2.61 2.16
N GLY A 156 -14.56 1.52 1.60
CA GLY A 156 -15.63 0.71 2.17
C GLY A 156 -17.01 1.21 1.71
N GLY A 157 -17.77 0.36 1.03
CA GLY A 157 -19.13 0.66 0.52
C GLY A 157 -19.28 2.07 -0.10
N ASP A 158 -20.43 2.71 0.13
CA ASP A 158 -20.71 4.10 -0.26
C ASP A 158 -20.04 5.14 0.66
N GLY A 159 -18.85 4.84 1.20
CA GLY A 159 -18.15 5.68 2.16
C GLY A 159 -18.83 5.62 3.52
N GLU A 160 -18.73 4.45 4.17
CA GLU A 160 -19.33 4.13 5.46
C GLU A 160 -19.36 5.36 6.38
N LYS A 161 -20.59 5.81 6.70
CA LYS A 161 -20.83 7.01 7.48
C LYS A 161 -21.19 6.64 8.90
N PHE A 162 -20.57 7.32 9.83
CA PHE A 162 -20.81 7.16 11.26
C PHE A 162 -20.73 8.53 11.95
N LYS A 163 -21.13 8.59 13.22
CA LYS A 163 -21.01 9.81 14.01
C LYS A 163 -20.00 9.60 15.12
N LEU A 164 -19.22 10.63 15.39
CA LEU A 164 -18.39 10.71 16.58
C LEU A 164 -18.86 11.87 17.45
N GLU A 165 -18.87 11.66 18.77
CA GLU A 165 -19.11 12.71 19.74
C GLU A 165 -17.89 13.65 19.80
N VAL A 166 -18.15 14.95 19.91
CA VAL A 166 -17.10 15.96 20.06
C VAL A 166 -16.93 16.30 21.53
N GLY A 167 -15.69 16.13 22.01
CA GLY A 167 -15.32 16.38 23.40
C GLY A 167 -14.10 15.55 23.77
N GLU A 168 -13.98 15.28 25.06
CA GLU A 168 -12.92 14.42 25.60
C GLU A 168 -12.96 13.03 24.96
N GLY A 169 -11.81 12.56 24.47
CA GLY A 169 -11.70 11.26 23.81
C GLY A 169 -11.91 11.25 22.30
N LEU A 170 -12.34 12.37 21.68
CA LEU A 170 -12.46 12.47 20.22
C LEU A 170 -11.15 12.11 19.52
N GLY A 171 -10.02 12.65 20.00
CA GLY A 171 -8.70 12.37 19.42
C GLY A 171 -8.36 10.88 19.43
N ALA A 172 -8.66 10.17 20.52
CA ALA A 172 -8.44 8.73 20.64
C ALA A 172 -9.37 7.94 19.72
N ALA A 173 -10.65 8.30 19.64
CA ALA A 173 -11.61 7.66 18.75
C ALA A 173 -11.20 7.80 17.27
N VAL A 174 -10.79 9.00 16.85
CA VAL A 174 -10.29 9.24 15.49
C VAL A 174 -9.00 8.47 15.22
N ALA A 175 -8.06 8.42 16.17
CA ALA A 175 -6.83 7.65 16.02
C ALA A 175 -7.11 6.14 15.88
N ALA A 176 -8.06 5.60 16.64
CA ALA A 176 -8.51 4.21 16.51
C ALA A 176 -9.09 3.94 15.11
N GLN A 177 -9.99 4.80 14.63
CA GLN A 177 -10.55 4.69 13.28
C GLN A 177 -9.47 4.69 12.19
N LEU A 178 -8.46 5.56 12.31
CA LEU A 178 -7.34 5.60 11.37
C LEU A 178 -6.45 4.34 11.47
N SER A 179 -6.34 3.73 12.64
CA SER A 179 -5.62 2.46 12.82
C SER A 179 -6.38 1.29 12.17
N ASP A 180 -7.68 1.22 12.37
CA ASP A 180 -8.54 0.18 11.78
C ASP A 180 -8.51 0.28 10.25
N MET A 181 -8.64 1.50 9.71
CA MET A 181 -8.49 1.77 8.28
C MET A 181 -7.14 1.30 7.73
N GLN A 182 -6.05 1.49 8.48
CA GLN A 182 -4.72 1.06 8.07
C GLN A 182 -4.62 -0.48 8.03
N ALA A 183 -5.21 -1.16 9.02
CA ALA A 183 -5.22 -2.61 9.11
C ALA A 183 -6.07 -3.25 8.00
N GLU A 184 -7.26 -2.71 7.74
CA GLU A 184 -8.15 -3.19 6.67
C GLU A 184 -7.50 -3.07 5.29
N LEU A 185 -6.82 -1.96 4.99
CA LEU A 185 -6.11 -1.80 3.72
C LEU A 185 -4.98 -2.81 3.53
N LEU A 186 -4.29 -3.17 4.63
CA LEU A 186 -3.24 -4.18 4.60
C LEU A 186 -3.84 -5.58 4.40
N ALA A 187 -4.85 -5.94 5.19
CA ALA A 187 -5.52 -7.23 5.11
C ALA A 187 -6.09 -7.48 3.69
N ALA A 188 -6.77 -6.49 3.11
CA ALA A 188 -7.29 -6.58 1.75
C ALA A 188 -6.17 -6.64 0.68
N ALA A 189 -4.96 -6.16 0.97
CA ALA A 189 -3.80 -6.31 0.09
C ALA A 189 -3.16 -7.69 0.21
N GLU A 190 -3.09 -8.25 1.41
CA GLU A 190 -2.59 -9.60 1.69
C GLU A 190 -3.51 -10.66 1.11
N GLU A 191 -4.83 -10.53 1.29
CA GLU A 191 -5.84 -11.42 0.69
C GLU A 191 -5.71 -11.42 -0.84
N ARG A 192 -5.64 -10.24 -1.48
CA ARG A 192 -5.43 -10.14 -2.93
C ARG A 192 -4.11 -10.76 -3.38
N LEU A 193 -3.05 -10.67 -2.57
CA LEU A 193 -1.78 -11.31 -2.89
C LEU A 193 -1.91 -12.84 -2.84
N ALA A 194 -2.61 -13.36 -1.83
CA ALA A 194 -2.90 -14.79 -1.71
C ALA A 194 -3.76 -15.29 -2.87
N ASP A 195 -4.88 -14.62 -3.17
CA ASP A 195 -5.77 -14.94 -4.29
C ASP A 195 -5.07 -14.81 -5.66
N GLY A 196 -4.16 -13.85 -5.76
CA GLY A 196 -3.33 -13.62 -6.94
C GLY A 196 -2.06 -14.47 -7.00
N THR A 197 -1.92 -15.50 -6.16
CA THR A 197 -0.81 -16.45 -6.19
C THR A 197 -1.34 -17.85 -6.37
N THR A 198 -1.06 -18.43 -7.54
CA THR A 198 -1.56 -19.74 -7.93
C THR A 198 -0.45 -20.78 -7.91
N GLU A 199 -0.76 -22.00 -7.49
CA GLU A 199 0.11 -23.16 -7.65
C GLU A 199 -0.29 -23.94 -8.90
N VAL A 200 0.71 -24.34 -9.68
CA VAL A 200 0.50 -25.12 -10.91
C VAL A 200 1.48 -26.29 -10.95
N ASP A 201 1.03 -27.42 -11.47
CA ASP A 201 1.82 -28.66 -11.51
C ASP A 201 2.74 -28.73 -12.73
N THR A 202 2.33 -28.12 -13.85
CA THR A 202 3.08 -28.19 -15.11
C THR A 202 3.29 -26.83 -15.76
N TYR A 203 4.33 -26.73 -16.59
CA TYR A 203 4.56 -25.55 -17.43
C TYR A 203 3.37 -25.24 -18.36
N ALA A 204 2.67 -26.26 -18.85
CA ALA A 204 1.52 -26.07 -19.74
C ALA A 204 0.39 -25.31 -19.04
N ASP A 205 0.13 -25.61 -17.76
CA ASP A 205 -0.90 -24.93 -16.96
C ASP A 205 -0.55 -23.44 -16.77
N MET A 206 0.73 -23.15 -16.47
CA MET A 206 1.22 -21.77 -16.36
C MET A 206 1.12 -21.03 -17.70
N GLU A 207 1.51 -21.67 -18.80
CA GLU A 207 1.45 -21.09 -20.15
C GLU A 207 0.01 -20.77 -20.54
N GLN A 208 -0.93 -21.66 -20.26
CA GLN A 208 -2.36 -21.45 -20.49
C GLN A 208 -2.89 -20.28 -19.66
N ALA A 209 -2.56 -20.21 -18.37
CA ALA A 209 -2.99 -19.11 -17.49
C ALA A 209 -2.44 -17.76 -17.95
N LEU A 210 -1.25 -17.73 -18.56
CA LEU A 210 -0.61 -16.52 -19.10
C LEU A 210 -1.10 -16.11 -20.50
N ALA A 211 -1.76 -17.02 -21.24
CA ALA A 211 -2.21 -16.77 -22.62
C ALA A 211 -3.40 -15.80 -22.72
N GLY A 212 -4.23 -15.69 -21.68
CA GLY A 212 -5.45 -14.88 -21.67
C GLY A 212 -5.26 -13.38 -21.41
N SER A 213 -4.03 -12.90 -21.28
CA SER A 213 -3.73 -11.50 -20.95
C SER A 213 -3.46 -10.68 -22.22
N ASP A 214 -4.25 -9.63 -22.43
CA ASP A 214 -4.07 -8.60 -23.47
C ASP A 214 -2.95 -7.60 -23.14
N GLY A 215 -2.20 -7.85 -22.06
CA GLY A 215 -1.16 -6.97 -21.52
C GLY A 215 -1.67 -5.93 -20.52
N SER A 216 -2.99 -5.71 -20.38
CA SER A 216 -3.56 -4.78 -19.40
C SER A 216 -3.63 -5.36 -17.98
N SER A 217 -3.80 -6.68 -17.89
CA SER A 217 -3.80 -7.47 -16.65
C SER A 217 -2.82 -8.63 -16.75
N ALA A 218 -2.46 -9.23 -15.63
CA ALA A 218 -1.69 -10.47 -15.55
C ALA A 218 -2.37 -11.41 -14.53
N PRO A 219 -2.18 -12.73 -14.66
CA PRO A 219 -2.81 -13.71 -13.78
C PRO A 219 -2.22 -13.74 -12.36
N GLY A 220 -1.27 -12.85 -12.03
CA GLY A 220 -0.60 -12.83 -10.75
C GLY A 220 0.70 -13.63 -10.73
N PHE A 221 0.98 -14.23 -9.58
CA PHE A 221 2.16 -15.06 -9.34
C PHE A 221 1.85 -16.54 -9.49
N PHE A 222 2.87 -17.30 -9.90
CA PHE A 222 2.85 -18.76 -9.93
C PHE A 222 3.92 -19.30 -8.99
N LEU A 223 3.52 -20.00 -7.93
CA LEU A 223 4.44 -20.68 -7.02
C LEU A 223 4.66 -22.11 -7.49
N VAL A 224 5.87 -22.41 -7.95
CA VAL A 224 6.18 -23.68 -8.62
C VAL A 224 7.48 -24.31 -8.11
N PRO A 225 7.58 -25.65 -8.11
CA PRO A 225 8.85 -26.33 -7.88
C PRO A 225 9.81 -26.09 -9.06
N TRP A 226 11.04 -25.72 -8.75
CA TRP A 226 12.04 -25.26 -9.72
C TRP A 226 13.42 -25.89 -9.46
N CYS A 227 14.21 -26.08 -10.52
CA CYS A 227 15.54 -26.73 -10.43
C CYS A 227 16.73 -25.77 -10.67
N ASP A 228 16.51 -24.45 -10.69
CA ASP A 228 17.55 -23.43 -10.88
C ASP A 228 18.30 -23.54 -12.25
N ASP A 229 17.55 -23.85 -13.31
CA ASP A 229 18.09 -24.05 -14.66
C ASP A 229 17.95 -22.76 -15.51
N ALA A 230 19.07 -22.10 -15.77
CA ALA A 230 19.10 -20.81 -16.46
C ALA A 230 18.60 -20.88 -17.92
N GLU A 231 18.81 -22.00 -18.62
CA GLU A 231 18.33 -22.16 -19.99
C GLU A 231 16.81 -22.33 -20.00
N ALA A 232 16.28 -23.10 -19.05
CA ALA A 232 14.84 -23.23 -18.84
C ALA A 232 14.20 -21.87 -18.51
N GLU A 233 14.80 -21.06 -17.62
CA GLU A 233 14.30 -19.72 -17.30
C GLU A 233 14.25 -18.81 -18.56
N ALA A 234 15.31 -18.82 -19.36
CA ALA A 234 15.38 -18.03 -20.59
C ALA A 234 14.30 -18.44 -21.61
N ASN A 235 14.03 -19.74 -21.72
CA ASN A 235 12.99 -20.28 -22.58
C ASN A 235 11.58 -19.86 -22.12
N ILE A 236 11.29 -19.97 -20.82
CA ILE A 236 10.03 -19.53 -20.22
C ILE A 236 9.81 -18.03 -20.47
N LYS A 237 10.84 -17.21 -20.22
CA LYS A 237 10.80 -15.76 -20.47
C LYS A 237 10.50 -15.45 -21.93
N THR A 238 11.10 -16.18 -22.86
CA THR A 238 10.92 -15.93 -24.30
C THR A 238 9.47 -16.20 -24.73
N LYS A 239 8.90 -17.33 -24.29
CA LYS A 239 7.55 -17.77 -24.65
C LYS A 239 6.44 -17.00 -23.94
N THR A 240 6.61 -16.73 -22.66
CA THR A 240 5.51 -16.26 -21.79
C THR A 240 5.68 -14.84 -21.27
N LYS A 241 6.89 -14.28 -21.37
CA LYS A 241 7.35 -13.05 -20.68
C LYS A 241 7.37 -13.14 -19.15
N ALA A 242 6.96 -14.26 -18.57
CA ALA A 242 7.11 -14.51 -17.13
C ALA A 242 8.55 -14.89 -16.79
N THR A 243 8.97 -14.53 -15.60
CA THR A 243 10.37 -14.60 -15.19
C THR A 243 10.43 -14.73 -13.66
N ILE A 244 11.50 -15.32 -13.09
CA ILE A 244 11.55 -15.59 -11.64
C ILE A 244 11.58 -14.28 -10.87
N ARG A 245 10.68 -14.12 -9.90
CA ARG A 245 10.58 -12.91 -9.07
C ARG A 245 11.39 -13.06 -7.79
N CYS A 246 11.25 -14.20 -7.13
CA CYS A 246 12.09 -14.60 -6.01
C CYS A 246 11.91 -16.08 -5.69
N TYR A 247 12.79 -16.59 -4.83
CA TYR A 247 12.60 -17.84 -4.09
C TYR A 247 12.06 -17.47 -2.70
N PRO A 248 10.76 -17.72 -2.40
CA PRO A 248 10.18 -17.29 -1.13
C PRO A 248 10.82 -18.01 0.05
N LEU A 249 11.39 -17.27 1.00
CA LEU A 249 12.17 -17.84 2.10
C LEU A 249 11.37 -18.81 2.97
N THR A 250 10.07 -18.55 3.16
CA THR A 250 9.18 -19.38 3.99
C THR A 250 8.71 -20.65 3.29
N GLU A 251 8.77 -20.72 1.95
CA GLU A 251 8.19 -21.80 1.16
C GLU A 251 9.21 -22.86 0.73
N GLN A 252 10.52 -22.65 0.96
CA GLN A 252 11.56 -23.53 0.40
C GLN A 252 11.49 -24.97 0.88
N HIS A 253 10.99 -25.20 2.10
CA HIS A 253 10.78 -26.54 2.65
C HIS A 253 9.85 -27.42 1.78
N ARG A 254 9.00 -26.81 0.95
CA ARG A 254 8.03 -27.50 0.09
C ARG A 254 8.64 -28.05 -1.20
N ALA A 255 9.91 -27.73 -1.50
CA ALA A 255 10.60 -28.25 -2.68
C ALA A 255 11.03 -29.71 -2.53
N GLU A 256 11.15 -30.19 -1.28
CA GLU A 256 11.62 -31.55 -0.98
C GLU A 256 10.73 -32.61 -1.64
N GLY A 257 11.35 -33.54 -2.37
CA GLY A 257 10.66 -34.62 -3.07
C GLY A 257 9.86 -34.19 -4.31
N LYS A 258 9.83 -32.90 -4.67
CA LYS A 258 9.17 -32.41 -5.88
C LYS A 258 10.09 -32.45 -7.10
N THR A 259 9.47 -32.43 -8.27
CA THR A 259 10.16 -32.27 -9.56
C THR A 259 9.88 -30.90 -10.13
N CYS A 260 10.83 -30.37 -10.90
CA CYS A 260 10.69 -29.09 -11.57
C CYS A 260 9.52 -29.12 -12.56
N PHE A 261 8.61 -28.16 -12.44
CA PHE A 261 7.38 -28.05 -13.25
C PHE A 261 7.64 -27.92 -14.77
N TYR A 262 8.85 -27.53 -15.15
CA TYR A 262 9.28 -27.38 -16.54
C TYR A 262 10.07 -28.57 -17.07
N SER A 263 11.11 -29.01 -16.34
CA SER A 263 12.09 -29.99 -16.83
C SER A 263 11.90 -31.41 -16.32
N GLY A 264 11.08 -31.62 -15.28
CA GLY A 264 10.92 -32.91 -14.60
C GLY A 264 12.13 -33.36 -13.76
N LYS A 265 13.26 -32.64 -13.80
CA LYS A 265 14.41 -32.87 -12.92
C LYS A 265 14.02 -32.66 -11.44
N PRO A 266 14.75 -33.22 -10.45
CA PRO A 266 14.52 -32.91 -9.05
C PRO A 266 14.52 -31.39 -8.79
N ALA A 267 13.53 -30.91 -8.05
CA ALA A 267 13.44 -29.50 -7.67
C ALA A 267 14.42 -29.19 -6.54
N THR A 268 15.02 -28.00 -6.60
CA THR A 268 15.92 -27.46 -5.59
C THR A 268 15.27 -26.33 -4.79
N HIS A 269 14.27 -25.66 -5.38
CA HIS A 269 13.63 -24.49 -4.80
C HIS A 269 12.13 -24.47 -5.09
N MET A 270 11.40 -23.70 -4.28
CA MET A 270 10.12 -23.14 -4.70
C MET A 270 10.37 -21.74 -5.28
N ALA A 271 9.85 -21.47 -6.47
CA ALA A 271 10.04 -20.21 -7.19
C ALA A 271 8.71 -19.52 -7.47
N LEU A 272 8.70 -18.19 -7.35
CA LEU A 272 7.60 -17.36 -7.85
C LEU A 272 7.92 -16.88 -9.27
N PHE A 273 7.12 -17.29 -10.24
CA PHE A 273 7.12 -16.72 -11.60
C PHE A 273 5.99 -15.71 -11.75
N ALA A 274 6.23 -14.62 -12.47
CA ALA A 274 5.18 -13.68 -12.86
C ALA A 274 5.60 -12.84 -14.06
N ARG A 275 4.63 -12.22 -14.73
CA ARG A 275 4.86 -11.02 -15.54
C ARG A 275 5.06 -9.82 -14.62
N ALA A 276 5.98 -8.92 -14.98
CA ALA A 276 6.39 -7.82 -14.13
C ALA A 276 6.65 -6.54 -14.93
N PHE A 277 6.48 -5.39 -14.26
CA PHE A 277 6.81 -4.06 -14.79
C PHE A 277 8.30 -3.89 -15.05
#